data_AF-W0DCQ4-F1
#
_entry.id   AF-W0DCQ4-F1
#
_cell.length_a   1.000
_cell.length_b   1.000
_cell.length_c   1.000
_cell.angle_alpha   90.00
_cell.angle_beta   90.00
_cell.angle_gamma   90.00
#
_symmetry.space_group_name_H-M   'P 1'
#
loop_
_entity.id
_entity.type
_entity.pdbx_description
1 polymer ?
#
loop_
_entity_poly.entity_id
_entity_poly.type
_entity_poly.pdbx_seq_one_letter_code
_entity_poly.pdbx_strand_id
1 'polypeptide(L)'
;MATGTAIVRVPKEVQKGQVIRVQMVITHPMTPTRRDPQTGQETPGHFLTKLQLFYNDQLVSEMNMAAGISANPFIALPLKVESSGVIKIAYEDNRGGKWEKTAEITVK
;
A
#
# COMPACT_ATOMS: atom_id res chain seq x y z
N MET A 1 14.29 -2.63 -9.79
CA MET A 1 13.06 -1.80 -9.67
C MET A 1 13.30 -0.74 -8.61
N ALA A 2 12.83 0.48 -8.81
CA ALA A 2 13.04 1.57 -7.84
C ALA A 2 12.20 1.34 -6.58
N THR A 3 12.78 1.59 -5.40
CA THR A 3 12.08 1.54 -4.11
C THR A 3 10.86 2.44 -4.14
N GLY A 4 9.73 1.92 -3.68
CA GLY A 4 8.45 2.63 -3.64
C GLY A 4 7.60 2.49 -4.90
N THR A 5 8.01 1.70 -5.91
CA THR A 5 7.14 1.38 -7.04
C THR A 5 6.01 0.44 -6.60
N ALA A 6 4.75 0.80 -6.83
CA ALA A 6 3.60 -0.07 -6.57
C ALA A 6 2.89 -0.53 -7.84
N ILE A 7 2.44 -1.79 -7.81
CA ILE A 7 1.51 -2.37 -8.78
C ILE A 7 0.18 -2.53 -8.09
N VAL A 8 -0.86 -1.93 -8.65
CA VAL A 8 -2.25 -2.03 -8.15
C VAL A 8 -3.05 -2.84 -9.16
N ARG A 9 -3.81 -3.82 -8.66
CA ARG A 9 -4.70 -4.68 -9.44
C ARG A 9 -6.11 -4.56 -8.89
N VAL A 10 -6.99 -4.08 -9.76
CA VAL A 10 -8.43 -4.00 -9.56
C VAL A 10 -9.12 -4.46 -10.85
N PRO A 11 -10.32 -5.07 -10.76
CA PRO A 11 -11.14 -5.31 -11.94
C PRO A 11 -11.54 -3.98 -12.58
N LYS A 12 -11.55 -3.92 -13.91
CA LYS A 12 -11.93 -2.71 -14.65
C LYS A 12 -13.43 -2.44 -14.58
N GLU A 13 -14.24 -3.49 -14.53
CA GLU A 13 -15.70 -3.43 -14.56
C GLU A 13 -16.29 -4.28 -13.44
N VAL A 14 -17.25 -3.72 -12.70
CA VAL A 14 -17.93 -4.37 -11.58
C VAL A 14 -19.42 -4.03 -11.58
N GLN A 15 -20.23 -4.81 -10.87
CA GLN A 15 -21.63 -4.49 -10.64
C GLN A 15 -21.78 -3.55 -9.45
N LYS A 16 -22.83 -2.74 -9.45
CA LYS A 16 -23.17 -1.89 -8.31
C LYS A 16 -23.33 -2.71 -7.03
N GLY A 17 -22.64 -2.31 -5.97
CA GLY A 17 -22.66 -2.97 -4.66
C GLY A 17 -21.78 -4.21 -4.57
N GLN A 18 -21.03 -4.55 -5.62
CA GLN A 18 -20.11 -5.69 -5.61
C GLN A 18 -18.90 -5.41 -4.71
N VAL A 19 -18.50 -6.42 -3.93
CA VAL A 19 -17.26 -6.39 -3.14
C VAL A 19 -16.12 -6.94 -3.98
N ILE A 20 -15.10 -6.13 -4.21
CA ILE A 20 -13.87 -6.52 -4.90
C ILE A 20 -12.69 -6.58 -3.95
N ARG A 21 -11.59 -7.17 -4.41
CA ARG A 21 -10.30 -7.11 -3.73
C ARG A 21 -9.39 -6.11 -4.44
N VAL A 22 -9.07 -5.03 -3.76
CA VAL A 22 -8.01 -4.11 -4.18
C VAL A 22 -6.69 -4.73 -3.77
N GLN A 23 -5.94 -5.22 -4.76
CA GLN A 23 -4.67 -5.88 -4.54
C GLN A 23 -3.54 -4.92 -4.89
N MET A 24 -2.52 -4.84 -4.03
CA MET A 24 -1.35 -4.01 -4.27
C MET A 24 -0.07 -4.74 -3.87
N VAL A 25 0.98 -4.57 -4.67
CA VAL A 25 2.35 -5.02 -4.37
C VAL A 25 3.23 -3.79 -4.39
N ILE A 26 3.86 -3.47 -3.26
CA ILE A 26 4.77 -2.33 -3.16
C ILE A 26 6.20 -2.87 -3.14
N THR A 27 7.06 -2.41 -4.06
CA THR A 27 8.47 -2.77 -4.07
C THR A 27 9.19 -2.01 -2.96
N HIS A 28 9.40 -2.64 -1.80
CA HIS A 28 10.00 -1.99 -0.64
C HIS A 28 10.82 -2.99 0.21
N PRO A 29 12.01 -2.61 0.72
CA PRO A 29 12.88 -3.52 1.46
C PRO A 29 12.31 -3.99 2.81
N MET A 30 11.53 -3.15 3.50
CA MET A 30 10.89 -3.45 4.80
C MET A 30 11.88 -4.02 5.83
N THR A 31 13.02 -3.37 6.02
CA THR A 31 14.04 -3.81 6.96
C THR A 31 13.74 -3.31 8.37
N PRO A 32 13.77 -4.18 9.40
CA PRO A 32 13.71 -3.75 10.78
C PRO A 32 15.01 -3.07 11.20
N THR A 33 14.94 -2.26 12.26
CA THR A 33 16.15 -1.79 12.94
C THR A 33 16.88 -2.99 13.51
N ARG A 34 18.17 -3.11 13.19
CA ARG A 34 19.02 -4.22 13.65
C ARG A 34 20.26 -3.66 14.33
N ARG A 35 20.62 -4.25 15.46
CA ARG A 35 21.92 -4.04 16.09
C ARG A 35 22.87 -5.17 15.71
N ASP A 36 24.06 -4.81 15.29
CA ASP A 36 25.13 -5.75 15.03
C ASP A 36 25.65 -6.32 16.36
N PRO A 37 25.65 -7.66 16.55
CA PRO A 37 26.06 -8.28 17.81
C PRO A 37 27.59 -8.24 18.05
N GLN A 38 28.40 -8.03 17.01
CA GLN A 38 29.86 -7.99 17.11
C GLN A 38 30.39 -6.56 17.26
N THR A 39 29.83 -5.61 16.50
CA THR A 39 30.30 -4.22 16.48
C THR A 39 29.44 -3.28 17.32
N GLY A 40 28.25 -3.72 17.74
CA GLY A 40 27.29 -2.91 18.48
C GLY A 40 26.62 -1.80 17.66
N GLN A 41 26.95 -1.67 16.36
CA GLN A 41 26.39 -0.66 15.46
C GLN A 41 24.90 -0.89 15.22
N GLU A 42 24.13 0.20 15.21
CA GLU A 42 22.70 0.18 14.90
C GLU A 42 22.48 0.55 13.43
N THR A 43 21.82 -0.35 12.70
CA THR A 43 21.30 -0.07 11.36
C THR A 43 19.85 0.40 11.49
N PRO A 44 19.53 1.66 11.15
CA PRO A 44 18.17 2.15 11.23
C PRO A 44 17.28 1.42 10.21
N GLY A 45 16.13 0.94 10.67
CA GLY A 45 15.17 0.26 9.82
C GLY A 45 14.69 1.12 8.65
N HIS A 46 14.22 0.46 7.59
CA HIS A 46 13.58 1.09 6.45
C HIS A 46 12.29 0.37 6.12
N PHE A 47 11.17 0.94 6.55
CA PHE A 47 9.85 0.32 6.41
C PHE A 47 8.78 1.36 6.08
N LEU A 48 7.73 0.90 5.42
CA LEU A 48 6.51 1.69 5.21
C LEU A 48 5.84 1.94 6.55
N THR A 49 5.39 3.16 6.79
CA THR A 49 4.78 3.60 8.04
C THR A 49 3.27 3.69 7.94
N LYS A 50 2.77 4.19 6.81
CA LYS A 50 1.34 4.38 6.59
C LYS A 50 0.96 4.05 5.16
N LEU A 51 -0.19 3.43 5.01
CA LEU A 51 -0.89 3.23 3.75
C LEU A 51 -2.34 3.66 3.88
N GLN A 52 -2.81 4.45 2.92
CA GLN A 52 -4.17 4.96 2.86
C GLN A 52 -4.81 4.57 1.54
N LEU A 53 -5.97 3.95 1.63
CA LEU A 53 -6.82 3.63 0.49
C LEU A 53 -7.95 4.67 0.44
N PHE A 54 -8.06 5.32 -0.71
CA PHE A 54 -9.12 6.26 -1.04
C PHE A 54 -9.97 5.70 -2.17
N TYR A 55 -11.27 5.95 -2.09
CA TYR A 55 -12.23 5.69 -3.15
C TYR A 55 -13.06 6.95 -3.35
N ASN A 56 -13.02 7.52 -4.57
CA ASN A 56 -13.64 8.81 -4.89
C ASN A 56 -13.25 9.92 -3.91
N ASP A 57 -11.94 10.01 -3.64
CA ASP A 57 -11.32 10.95 -2.68
C ASP A 57 -11.76 10.81 -1.21
N GLN A 58 -12.60 9.82 -0.90
CA GLN A 58 -12.92 9.47 0.48
C GLN A 58 -11.93 8.43 1.01
N LEU A 59 -11.35 8.69 2.17
CA LEU A 59 -10.53 7.71 2.88
C LEU A 59 -11.42 6.55 3.33
N VAL A 60 -11.20 5.37 2.74
CA VAL A 60 -11.98 4.16 3.05
C VAL A 60 -11.21 3.21 3.97
N SER A 61 -9.88 3.25 3.96
CA SER A 61 -9.06 2.44 4.85
C SER A 61 -7.71 3.10 5.09
N GLU A 62 -7.23 2.97 6.32
CA GLU A 62 -5.88 3.36 6.72
C GLU A 62 -5.22 2.17 7.42
N MET A 63 -3.97 1.88 7.03
CA MET A 63 -3.17 0.82 7.60
C MET A 63 -1.86 1.41 8.11
N ASN A 64 -1.61 1.26 9.40
CA ASN A 64 -0.33 1.58 10.02
C ASN A 64 0.59 0.37 9.89
N MET A 65 1.72 0.58 9.24
CA MET A 65 2.70 -0.44 8.93
C MET A 65 3.94 -0.25 9.80
N ALA A 66 4.63 -1.35 10.09
CA ALA A 66 5.82 -1.35 10.92
C ALA A 66 6.85 -2.35 10.40
N ALA A 67 8.03 -2.33 11.02
CA ALA A 67 9.19 -3.18 10.73
C ALA A 67 8.92 -4.71 10.73
N GLY A 68 7.76 -5.18 11.20
CA GLY A 68 7.39 -6.61 11.20
C GLY A 68 6.81 -7.13 9.89
N ILE A 69 6.62 -6.28 8.88
CA ILE A 69 6.07 -6.66 7.58
C ILE A 69 7.20 -7.10 6.65
N SER A 70 6.96 -8.19 5.90
CA SER A 70 7.93 -8.74 4.95
C SER A 70 8.26 -7.79 3.80
N ALA A 71 9.44 -7.97 3.21
CA ALA A 71 9.85 -7.28 1.99
C ALA A 71 8.83 -7.48 0.86
N ASN A 72 8.70 -6.46 0.02
CA ASN A 72 7.71 -6.38 -1.06
C ASN A 72 6.27 -6.65 -0.59
N PRO A 73 5.72 -5.83 0.33
CA PRO A 73 4.44 -6.11 0.95
C PRO A 73 3.33 -6.24 -0.09
N PHE A 74 2.62 -7.36 0.00
CA PHE A 74 1.38 -7.61 -0.71
C PHE A 74 0.20 -7.32 0.22
N ILE A 75 -0.66 -6.40 -0.19
CA ILE A 75 -1.85 -6.01 0.58
C ILE A 75 -3.08 -6.23 -0.29
N ALA A 76 -4.10 -6.87 0.28
CA ALA A 76 -5.37 -7.09 -0.38
C ALA A 76 -6.49 -6.66 0.56
N LEU A 77 -7.22 -5.61 0.17
CA LEU A 77 -8.32 -5.05 0.96
C LEU A 77 -9.66 -5.26 0.22
N PRO A 78 -10.71 -5.72 0.92
CA PRO A 78 -12.05 -5.74 0.35
C PRO A 78 -12.57 -4.29 0.23
N LEU A 79 -13.15 -3.96 -0.92
CA LEU A 79 -13.81 -2.68 -1.17
C LEU A 79 -15.16 -2.94 -1.81
N LYS A 80 -16.22 -2.38 -1.23
CA LYS A 80 -17.56 -2.36 -1.85
C LYS A 80 -17.65 -1.18 -2.81
N VAL A 81 -17.97 -1.45 -4.07
CA VAL A 81 -18.02 -0.42 -5.13
C VAL A 81 -19.47 -0.08 -5.43
N GLU A 82 -19.86 1.15 -5.14
CA GLU A 82 -21.25 1.63 -5.33
C GLU A 82 -21.40 2.47 -6.61
N SER A 83 -20.30 3.05 -7.11
CA SER A 83 -20.27 3.94 -8.27
C SER A 83 -18.95 3.83 -9.04
N SER A 84 -18.94 4.20 -10.31
CA SER A 84 -17.71 4.35 -11.08
C SER A 84 -16.83 5.44 -10.44
N GLY A 85 -15.52 5.32 -10.60
CA GLY A 85 -14.61 6.31 -10.04
C GLY A 85 -13.17 5.87 -9.92
N VAL A 86 -12.45 6.49 -8.99
CA VAL A 86 -11.00 6.32 -8.84
C VAL A 86 -10.69 5.72 -7.47
N ILE A 87 -9.90 4.65 -7.50
CA ILE A 87 -9.26 4.06 -6.33
C ILE A 87 -7.84 4.63 -6.28
N LYS A 88 -7.52 5.35 -5.21
CA LYS A 88 -6.20 5.94 -4.98
C LYS A 88 -5.57 5.31 -3.75
N ILE A 89 -4.31 4.91 -3.86
CA ILE A 89 -3.54 4.36 -2.75
C ILE A 89 -2.35 5.29 -2.54
N ALA A 90 -2.24 5.83 -1.33
CA ALA A 90 -1.10 6.62 -0.90
C ALA A 90 -0.33 5.85 0.16
N TYR A 91 0.99 5.82 0.09
CA TYR A 91 1.83 5.16 1.07
C TYR A 91 3.13 5.92 1.29
N GLU A 92 3.64 5.83 2.51
CA GLU A 92 4.84 6.52 2.94
C GLU A 92 5.76 5.62 3.76
N ASP A 93 7.05 5.95 3.75
CA ASP A 93 8.08 5.28 4.54
C ASP A 93 8.66 6.17 5.64
N ASN A 94 9.44 5.55 6.52
CA ASN A 94 10.11 6.23 7.62
C ASN A 94 11.34 7.06 7.20
N ARG A 95 11.69 7.09 5.92
CA ARG A 95 12.81 7.86 5.34
C ARG A 95 12.34 9.06 4.50
N GLY A 96 11.04 9.39 4.57
CA GLY A 96 10.44 10.54 3.87
C GLY A 96 9.98 10.23 2.44
N GLY A 97 10.08 8.97 2.01
CA GLY A 97 9.51 8.49 0.77
C GLY A 97 7.98 8.53 0.83
N LYS A 98 7.37 9.14 -0.19
CA LYS A 98 5.92 9.22 -0.36
C LYS A 98 5.59 8.89 -1.79
N TRP A 99 4.59 8.05 -1.97
CA TRP A 99 4.15 7.61 -3.28
C TRP A 99 2.65 7.47 -3.32
N GLU A 100 2.12 7.57 -4.53
CA GLU A 100 0.73 7.37 -4.81
C GLU A 100 0.53 6.55 -6.08
N LYS A 101 -0.58 5.82 -6.12
CA LYS A 101 -1.02 5.09 -7.30
C LYS A 101 -2.53 5.15 -7.42
N THR A 102 -3.00 5.38 -8.65
CA THR A 102 -4.41 5.43 -8.98
C THR A 102 -4.79 4.26 -9.88
N ALA A 103 -6.03 3.82 -9.75
CA ALA A 103 -6.67 2.85 -10.61
C ALA A 103 -8.14 3.24 -10.81
N GLU A 104 -8.60 3.19 -12.05
CA GLU A 104 -9.98 3.51 -12.39
C GLU A 104 -10.85 2.25 -12.28
N ILE A 105 -12.09 2.44 -11.85
CA ILE A 105 -13.09 1.38 -11.78
C ILE A 105 -14.43 1.86 -12.35
N THR A 106 -15.04 1.02 -13.18
CA THR A 106 -16.33 1.31 -13.81
C THR A 106 -17.39 0.37 -13.24
N VAL A 107 -18.52 0.95 -12.81
CA VAL A 107 -19.72 0.22 -12.44
C VAL A 107 -20.63 0.10 -13.67
N LYS A 108 -21.07 -1.13 -13.96
CA LYS A 108 -22.12 -1.43 -14.95
C LYS A 108 -23.52 -1.32 -14.34
#